data_AF-A0A160N1E4-F1
#
_entry.id   AF-A0A160N1E4-F1
#
_cell.length_a   1.000
_cell.length_b   1.000
_cell.length_c   1.000
_cell.angle_alpha   90.00
_cell.angle_beta   90.00
_cell.angle_gamma   90.00
#
_symmetry.space_group_name_H-M   'P 1'
#
loop_
_entity.id
_entity.type
_entity.pdbx_description
1 polymer ?
#
loop_
_entity_poly.entity_id
_entity_poly.type
_entity_poly.pdbx_seq_one_letter_code
_entity_poly.pdbx_strand_id
1 'polypeptide(L)'
;MPLSVAVLMDPISAIKIVKDTTFAMLLEAQRRGHRLLYMEQGDLALRDGLPWARLAPLRVKDDPTGWFELEAAQWQDLRDIDVVLMRKDPPVDQQFLYDTMVLEAAQRAGTQVINDPRSLRDCNEKVFALHFPQCMAPTLVARDPAELRAFVAEHAEAVLKPLDGMGGRGIFRVKAGDPNLNSMLETLLGGDSHGQGRQFAVAQKFIPQISAGDKRVLLVDGEPVPYALARIPQGSEFRGNLAAGGRGEGVPLSDRDRWIAAEIGPELRRRGLRFVGLDVIGDYLTEINVTSPTCVRELDAQFGLNIAGTLFDAIERTSQEAVPK
;
A
#
# COMPACT_ATOMS: atom_id res chain seq x y z
N MET A 1 14.95 -21.98 -8.76
CA MET A 1 16.30 -21.45 -9.03
C MET A 1 16.48 -20.21 -8.18
N PRO A 2 17.66 -19.95 -7.60
CA PRO A 2 17.87 -18.74 -6.81
C PRO A 2 17.75 -17.51 -7.72
N LEU A 3 16.89 -16.56 -7.33
CA LEU A 3 16.68 -15.29 -8.00
C LEU A 3 17.52 -14.18 -7.35
N SER A 4 17.80 -13.12 -8.10
CA SER A 4 18.23 -11.84 -7.58
C SER A 4 17.01 -10.96 -7.26
N VAL A 5 16.88 -10.56 -6.01
CA VAL A 5 15.75 -9.79 -5.49
C VAL A 5 16.28 -8.45 -4.98
N ALA A 6 16.04 -7.39 -5.73
CA ALA A 6 16.25 -6.03 -5.29
C ALA A 6 15.03 -5.50 -4.53
N VAL A 7 15.25 -4.74 -3.46
CA VAL A 7 14.18 -4.04 -2.75
C VAL A 7 14.45 -2.54 -2.79
N LEU A 8 13.45 -1.78 -3.23
CA LEU A 8 13.40 -0.33 -3.06
C LEU A 8 12.51 -0.02 -1.86
N MET A 9 13.10 0.49 -0.78
CA MET A 9 12.37 0.81 0.45
C MET A 9 12.93 2.06 1.13
N ASP A 10 12.19 2.56 2.12
CA ASP A 10 12.71 3.53 3.09
C ASP A 10 13.88 2.92 3.90
N PRO A 11 14.73 3.75 4.55
CA PRO A 11 15.95 3.27 5.20
C PRO A 11 15.75 2.04 6.09
N ILE A 12 16.37 0.91 5.72
CA ILE A 12 16.25 -0.35 6.46
C ILE A 12 16.72 -0.23 7.92
N SER A 13 17.57 0.74 8.22
CA SER A 13 18.05 1.06 9.56
C SER A 13 16.99 1.70 10.47
N ALA A 14 15.88 2.18 9.92
CA ALA A 14 14.83 2.89 10.66
C ALA A 14 13.57 2.04 10.93
N ILE A 15 13.52 0.81 10.42
CA ILE A 15 12.32 -0.03 10.50
C ILE A 15 12.11 -0.62 11.90
N LYS A 16 10.88 -1.09 12.16
CA LYS A 16 10.55 -1.92 13.32
C LYS A 16 10.31 -3.35 12.84
N ILE A 17 11.32 -4.21 12.94
CA ILE A 17 11.30 -5.57 12.35
C ILE A 17 10.09 -6.43 12.77
N VAL A 18 9.57 -6.20 13.98
CA VAL A 18 8.37 -6.89 14.51
C VAL A 18 7.06 -6.52 13.82
N LYS A 19 7.05 -5.46 13.01
CA LYS A 19 5.87 -4.96 12.25
C LYS A 19 6.14 -4.84 10.76
N ASP A 20 7.41 -4.85 10.36
CA ASP A 20 7.80 -4.52 9.01
C ASP A 20 7.55 -5.69 8.03
N THR A 21 6.67 -5.43 7.06
CA THR A 21 6.26 -6.40 6.05
C THR A 21 7.34 -6.60 4.99
N THR A 22 8.06 -5.54 4.62
CA THR A 22 9.20 -5.64 3.69
C THR A 22 10.28 -6.54 4.28
N PHE A 23 10.57 -6.40 5.57
CA PHE A 23 11.50 -7.26 6.30
C PHE A 23 11.05 -8.73 6.36
N ALA A 24 9.74 -8.99 6.49
CA ALA A 24 9.19 -10.35 6.39
C ALA A 24 9.47 -10.97 5.00
N MET A 25 9.29 -10.18 3.93
CA MET A 25 9.62 -10.61 2.56
C MET A 25 11.10 -10.88 2.39
N LEU A 26 11.98 -10.04 2.95
CA LEU A 26 13.43 -10.22 2.86
C LEU A 26 13.90 -11.49 3.60
N LEU A 27 13.38 -11.76 4.80
CA LEU A 27 13.68 -13.00 5.53
C LEU A 27 13.28 -14.23 4.71
N GLU A 28 12.08 -14.21 4.12
CA GLU A 28 11.59 -15.33 3.33
C GLU A 28 12.41 -15.54 2.04
N ALA A 29 12.72 -14.47 1.32
CA ALA A 29 13.58 -14.51 0.14
C ALA A 29 14.96 -15.11 0.47
N GLN A 30 15.58 -14.67 1.57
CA GLN A 30 16.86 -15.21 2.03
C GLN A 30 16.74 -16.68 2.42
N ARG A 31 15.64 -17.07 3.09
CA ARG A 31 15.35 -18.47 3.46
C ARG A 31 15.25 -19.38 2.24
N ARG A 32 14.75 -18.86 1.11
CA ARG A 32 14.69 -19.56 -0.20
C ARG A 32 16.03 -19.57 -0.96
N GLY A 33 17.06 -18.91 -0.43
CA GLY A 33 18.38 -18.82 -1.05
C GLY A 33 18.48 -17.80 -2.18
N HIS A 34 17.56 -16.84 -2.26
CA HIS A 34 17.66 -15.73 -3.20
C HIS A 34 18.78 -14.75 -2.79
N ARG A 35 19.41 -14.11 -3.78
CA ARG A 35 20.38 -13.03 -3.57
C ARG A 35 19.62 -11.73 -3.32
N LEU A 36 19.78 -11.16 -2.12
CA LEU A 36 19.15 -9.89 -1.77
C LEU A 36 20.02 -8.70 -2.16
N LEU A 37 19.37 -7.67 -2.71
CA LEU A 37 19.97 -6.40 -3.08
C LEU A 37 19.10 -5.27 -2.51
N TYR A 38 19.74 -4.26 -1.97
CA TYR A 38 19.07 -3.13 -1.32
C TYR A 38 19.32 -1.84 -2.11
N MET A 39 18.29 -0.99 -2.20
CA MET A 39 18.38 0.37 -2.71
C MET A 39 17.36 1.29 -2.03
N GLU A 40 17.70 2.57 -1.95
CA GLU A 40 16.79 3.65 -1.58
C GLU A 40 16.38 4.46 -2.82
N GLN A 41 15.45 5.40 -2.65
CA GLN A 41 14.92 6.21 -3.75
C GLN A 41 16.03 6.97 -4.52
N GLY A 42 17.02 7.50 -3.80
CA GLY A 42 18.14 8.22 -4.39
C GLY A 42 19.15 7.36 -5.17
N ASP A 43 18.98 6.04 -5.17
CA ASP A 43 19.86 5.10 -5.85
C ASP A 43 19.39 4.73 -7.26
N LEU A 44 18.23 5.22 -7.72
CA LEU A 44 17.72 4.99 -9.06
C LEU A 44 18.31 5.97 -10.09
N ALA A 45 18.50 5.50 -11.33
CA ALA A 45 18.89 6.34 -12.45
C ALA A 45 18.36 5.81 -13.79
N LEU A 46 18.17 6.72 -14.75
CA LEU A 46 18.09 6.39 -16.17
C LEU A 46 19.35 6.90 -16.87
N ARG A 47 20.13 5.99 -17.46
CA ARG A 47 21.33 6.32 -18.24
C ARG A 47 21.06 6.00 -19.69
N ASP A 48 20.91 7.04 -20.52
CA ASP A 48 20.55 6.90 -21.94
C ASP A 48 19.30 6.04 -22.15
N GLY A 49 18.31 6.17 -21.25
CA GLY A 49 17.07 5.40 -21.26
C GLY A 49 17.17 3.99 -20.65
N LEU A 50 18.35 3.55 -20.23
CA LEU A 50 18.56 2.28 -19.53
C LEU A 50 18.35 2.44 -18.02
N PRO A 51 17.67 1.48 -17.36
CA PRO A 51 17.39 1.54 -15.93
C PRO A 51 18.60 1.06 -15.12
N TRP A 52 19.10 1.92 -14.23
CA TRP A 52 20.23 1.61 -13.35
C TRP A 52 19.83 1.82 -11.89
N ALA A 53 20.46 1.05 -11.02
CA ALA A 53 20.37 1.26 -9.58
C ALA A 53 21.72 1.07 -8.90
N ARG A 54 21.98 1.84 -7.84
CA ARG A 54 23.10 1.58 -6.93
C ARG A 54 22.65 0.56 -5.89
N LEU A 55 23.05 -0.69 -6.10
CA LEU A 55 22.58 -1.84 -5.33
C LEU A 55 23.64 -2.30 -4.32
N ALA A 56 23.25 -2.43 -3.05
CA ALA A 56 24.07 -3.05 -2.00
C ALA A 56 23.64 -4.50 -1.76
N PRO A 57 24.54 -5.49 -1.80
CA PRO A 57 24.25 -6.83 -1.31
C PRO A 57 23.76 -6.78 0.14
N LEU A 58 22.65 -7.46 0.41
CA LEU A 58 21.96 -7.41 1.70
C LEU A 58 21.94 -8.80 2.34
N ARG A 59 22.18 -8.85 3.65
CA ARG A 59 21.81 -9.97 4.51
C ARG A 59 20.88 -9.48 5.60
N VAL A 60 19.90 -10.28 5.96
CA VAL A 60 18.94 -9.96 7.02
C VAL A 60 18.90 -11.06 8.08
N LYS A 61 18.62 -10.68 9.32
CA LYS A 61 18.46 -11.60 10.45
C LYS A 61 17.36 -11.10 11.35
N ASP A 62 16.46 -11.99 11.81
CA ASP A 62 15.40 -11.61 12.75
C ASP A 62 15.98 -11.42 14.17
N ASP A 63 16.73 -10.33 14.34
CA ASP A 63 17.47 -9.98 15.55
C ASP A 63 17.43 -8.46 15.77
N PRO A 64 16.78 -7.98 16.84
CA PRO A 64 16.63 -6.54 17.09
C PRO A 64 17.95 -5.84 17.42
N THR A 65 19.04 -6.56 17.67
CA THR A 65 20.36 -5.98 17.94
C THR A 65 21.19 -5.72 16.67
N GLY A 66 20.78 -6.31 15.55
CA GLY A 66 21.47 -6.22 14.28
C GLY A 66 20.71 -7.02 13.23
N TRP A 67 19.71 -6.37 12.60
CA TRP A 67 18.78 -7.05 11.72
C TRP A 67 19.18 -7.06 10.24
N PHE A 68 20.23 -6.32 9.88
CA PHE A 68 20.70 -6.23 8.50
C PHE A 68 22.21 -6.00 8.43
N GLU A 69 22.81 -6.47 7.34
CA GLU A 69 24.18 -6.17 6.94
C GLU A 69 24.18 -5.75 5.47
N LEU A 70 24.84 -4.64 5.16
CA LEU A 70 25.01 -4.14 3.79
C LEU A 70 26.48 -4.21 3.40
N GLU A 71 26.73 -4.79 2.23
CA GLU A 71 28.04 -4.69 1.57
C GLU A 71 28.13 -3.42 0.72
N ALA A 72 29.30 -3.17 0.12
CA ALA A 72 29.53 -1.98 -0.68
C ALA A 72 28.57 -1.91 -1.89
N ALA A 73 27.84 -0.81 -1.99
CA ALA A 73 26.89 -0.61 -3.08
C ALA A 73 27.58 -0.34 -4.42
N GLN A 74 27.05 -0.90 -5.49
CA GLN A 74 27.57 -0.73 -6.85
C GLN A 74 26.44 -0.41 -7.82
N TRP A 75 26.73 0.47 -8.78
CA TRP A 75 25.81 0.73 -9.89
C TRP A 75 25.71 -0.51 -10.78
N GLN A 76 24.51 -1.05 -10.90
CA GLN A 76 24.18 -2.22 -11.71
C GLN A 76 23.01 -1.88 -12.65
N ASP A 77 22.96 -2.57 -13.78
CA ASP A 77 21.85 -2.49 -14.71
C ASP A 77 20.67 -3.27 -14.12
N LEU A 78 19.50 -2.63 -14.00
CA LEU A 78 18.33 -3.30 -13.42
C LEU A 78 17.81 -4.44 -14.31
N ARG A 79 18.17 -4.46 -15.60
CA ARG A 79 17.80 -5.54 -16.54
C ARG A 79 18.43 -6.89 -16.19
N ASP A 80 19.54 -6.87 -15.44
CA ASP A 80 20.21 -8.08 -14.94
C ASP A 80 19.63 -8.57 -13.60
N ILE A 81 18.58 -7.91 -13.10
CA ILE A 81 17.90 -8.26 -11.86
C ILE A 81 16.58 -8.97 -12.18
N ASP A 82 16.34 -10.11 -11.51
CA ASP A 82 15.16 -10.93 -11.75
C ASP A 82 13.89 -10.27 -11.17
N VAL A 83 13.98 -9.75 -9.94
CA VAL A 83 12.84 -9.20 -9.20
C VAL A 83 13.20 -7.88 -8.52
N VAL A 84 12.33 -6.88 -8.63
CA VAL A 84 12.36 -5.66 -7.83
C VAL A 84 11.08 -5.57 -6.99
N LEU A 85 11.23 -5.56 -5.67
CA LEU A 85 10.15 -5.24 -4.74
C LEU A 85 10.10 -3.72 -4.55
N MET A 86 9.09 -3.05 -5.10
CA MET A 86 8.82 -1.64 -4.88
C MET A 86 8.03 -1.48 -3.58
N ARG A 87 8.75 -1.17 -2.49
CA ARG A 87 8.27 -1.13 -1.11
C ARG A 87 8.50 0.22 -0.44
N LYS A 88 8.66 1.29 -1.24
CA LYS A 88 8.70 2.67 -0.76
C LYS A 88 7.34 3.04 -0.18
N ASP A 89 7.33 3.58 1.04
CA ASP A 89 6.10 4.05 1.68
C ASP A 89 5.58 5.31 0.97
N PRO A 90 4.25 5.55 0.98
CA PRO A 90 3.68 6.83 0.54
C PRO A 90 4.28 8.06 1.26
N PRO A 91 4.06 9.29 0.75
CA PRO A 91 3.08 9.68 -0.26
C PRO A 91 3.45 9.24 -1.68
N VAL A 92 2.44 9.09 -2.55
CA VAL A 92 2.63 8.95 -4.00
C VAL A 92 2.78 10.37 -4.58
N ASP A 93 3.97 10.92 -4.42
CA ASP A 93 4.34 12.25 -4.90
C ASP A 93 4.99 12.20 -6.30
N GLN A 94 5.45 13.35 -6.81
CA GLN A 94 6.11 13.42 -8.11
C GLN A 94 7.34 12.52 -8.19
N GLN A 95 8.11 12.41 -7.11
CA GLN A 95 9.31 11.59 -7.11
C GLN A 95 8.95 10.10 -7.17
N PHE A 96 7.95 9.65 -6.41
CA PHE A 96 7.41 8.30 -6.51
C PHE A 96 7.00 7.99 -7.97
N LEU A 97 6.32 8.92 -8.65
CA LEU A 97 5.95 8.75 -10.05
C LEU A 97 7.18 8.58 -10.96
N TYR A 98 8.23 9.37 -10.77
CA TYR A 98 9.47 9.23 -11.55
C TYR A 98 10.17 7.90 -11.29
N ASP A 99 10.21 7.44 -10.04
CA ASP A 99 10.78 6.13 -9.71
C ASP A 99 10.05 5.01 -10.47
N THR A 100 8.71 5.06 -10.56
CA THR A 100 7.96 4.08 -11.33
C THR A 100 8.32 4.09 -12.83
N MET A 101 8.78 5.21 -13.39
CA MET A 101 9.22 5.28 -14.79
C MET A 101 10.57 4.60 -15.00
N VAL A 102 11.49 4.69 -14.03
CA VAL A 102 12.75 3.94 -14.01
C VAL A 102 12.45 2.44 -13.92
N LEU A 103 11.60 2.04 -12.98
CA LEU A 103 11.23 0.65 -12.76
C LEU A 103 10.46 0.05 -13.94
N GLU A 104 9.60 0.83 -14.61
CA GLU A 104 8.93 0.39 -15.83
C GLU A 104 9.93 0.15 -16.97
N ALA A 105 11.01 0.92 -17.06
CA ALA A 105 12.08 0.66 -18.03
C ALA A 105 12.79 -0.68 -17.75
N ALA A 106 12.98 -1.05 -16.48
CA ALA A 106 13.48 -2.37 -16.11
C ALA A 106 12.48 -3.48 -16.46
N GLN A 107 11.20 -3.25 -16.16
CA GLN A 107 10.15 -4.22 -16.42
C GLN A 107 9.99 -4.54 -17.92
N ARG A 108 10.06 -3.52 -18.78
CA ARG A 108 10.03 -3.71 -20.25
C ARG A 108 11.17 -4.59 -20.77
N ALA A 109 12.26 -4.71 -20.02
CA ALA A 109 13.42 -5.52 -20.37
C ALA A 109 13.41 -6.93 -19.73
N GLY A 110 12.39 -7.27 -18.94
CA GLY A 110 12.20 -8.61 -18.38
C GLY A 110 12.26 -8.70 -16.85
N THR A 111 12.70 -7.65 -16.15
CA THR A 111 12.71 -7.61 -14.68
C THR A 111 11.29 -7.66 -14.13
N GLN A 112 11.00 -8.56 -13.21
CA GLN A 112 9.70 -8.56 -12.55
C GLN A 112 9.64 -7.47 -11.47
N VAL A 113 8.78 -6.45 -11.64
CA VAL A 113 8.59 -5.41 -10.62
C VAL A 113 7.28 -5.63 -9.87
N ILE A 114 7.37 -5.69 -8.53
CA ILE A 114 6.25 -5.96 -7.63
C ILE A 114 5.99 -4.75 -6.74
N ASN A 115 4.88 -4.02 -6.89
CA ASN A 115 3.82 -4.16 -7.90
C ASN A 115 4.17 -3.50 -9.25
N ASP A 116 3.36 -3.79 -10.28
CA ASP A 116 3.48 -3.18 -11.62
C ASP A 116 3.56 -1.63 -11.55
N PRO A 117 4.65 -1.00 -12.02
CA PRO A 117 4.90 0.43 -11.88
C PRO A 117 3.87 1.32 -12.57
N ARG A 118 3.33 0.88 -13.71
CA ARG A 118 2.27 1.61 -14.39
C ARG A 118 0.98 1.59 -13.57
N SER A 119 0.64 0.42 -13.05
CA SER A 119 -0.55 0.25 -12.21
C SER A 119 -0.44 1.01 -10.89
N LEU A 120 0.75 1.16 -10.32
CA LEU A 120 0.98 2.05 -9.17
C LEU A 120 0.61 3.52 -9.48
N ARG A 121 0.83 3.99 -10.72
CA ARG A 121 0.42 5.34 -11.15
C ARG A 121 -1.08 5.43 -11.43
N ASP A 122 -1.64 4.39 -12.05
CA ASP A 122 -3.04 4.36 -12.47
C ASP A 122 -4.00 4.09 -11.30
N CYS A 123 -3.54 3.45 -10.22
CA CYS A 123 -4.37 2.95 -9.12
C CYS A 123 -4.10 3.71 -7.82
N ASN A 124 -4.48 5.00 -7.76
CA ASN A 124 -4.45 5.75 -6.50
C ASN A 124 -5.32 5.04 -5.44
N GLU A 125 -4.81 4.89 -4.22
CA GLU A 125 -5.39 4.01 -3.19
C GLU A 125 -6.84 4.35 -2.81
N LYS A 126 -7.26 5.61 -2.98
CA LYS A 126 -8.63 6.07 -2.68
C LYS A 126 -9.51 6.17 -3.92
N VAL A 127 -8.98 6.68 -5.03
CA VAL A 127 -9.74 6.80 -6.29
C VAL A 127 -9.99 5.43 -6.91
N PHE A 128 -9.01 4.52 -6.87
CA PHE A 128 -9.15 3.19 -7.46
C PHE A 128 -10.26 2.36 -6.80
N ALA A 129 -10.51 2.57 -5.50
CA ALA A 129 -11.64 1.94 -4.81
C ALA A 129 -12.99 2.27 -5.48
N LEU A 130 -13.14 3.47 -6.07
CA LEU A 130 -14.37 3.88 -6.77
C LEU A 130 -14.67 3.09 -8.05
N HIS A 131 -13.73 2.27 -8.54
CA HIS A 131 -14.02 1.30 -9.60
C HIS A 131 -14.93 0.17 -9.12
N PHE A 132 -15.11 0.03 -7.80
CA PHE A 132 -15.93 -0.98 -7.15
C PHE A 132 -17.00 -0.32 -6.27
N PRO A 133 -17.89 0.51 -6.84
CA PRO A 133 -18.89 1.23 -6.04
C PRO A 133 -19.83 0.28 -5.30
N GLN A 134 -20.05 -0.95 -5.80
CA GLN A 134 -20.83 -2.00 -5.13
C GLN A 134 -20.21 -2.50 -3.81
N CYS A 135 -18.91 -2.24 -3.61
CA CYS A 135 -18.18 -2.60 -2.40
C CYS A 135 -18.10 -1.44 -1.39
N MET A 136 -18.45 -0.22 -1.76
CA MET A 136 -18.19 0.99 -0.97
C MET A 136 -19.45 1.58 -0.35
N ALA A 137 -19.27 2.34 0.74
CA ALA A 137 -20.28 3.30 1.17
C ALA A 137 -20.33 4.49 0.18
N PRO A 138 -21.43 5.27 0.14
CA PRO A 138 -21.48 6.49 -0.67
C PRO A 138 -20.23 7.33 -0.49
N THR A 139 -19.59 7.68 -1.60
CA THR A 139 -18.30 8.37 -1.64
C THR A 139 -18.27 9.35 -2.80
N LEU A 140 -17.84 10.58 -2.52
CA LEU A 140 -17.64 11.66 -3.46
C LEU A 140 -16.16 12.05 -3.47
N VAL A 141 -15.59 12.27 -4.65
CA VAL A 141 -14.29 12.89 -4.82
C VAL A 141 -14.49 14.19 -5.59
N ALA A 142 -14.27 15.31 -4.90
CA ALA A 142 -14.54 16.63 -5.45
C ALA A 142 -13.52 17.65 -4.93
N ARG A 143 -13.36 18.73 -5.69
CA ARG A 143 -12.59 19.92 -5.28
C ARG A 143 -13.45 21.17 -5.12
N ASP A 144 -14.76 21.04 -5.39
CA ASP A 144 -15.73 22.09 -5.15
C ASP A 144 -16.24 21.97 -3.69
N PRO A 145 -15.99 22.99 -2.84
CA PRO A 145 -16.52 23.01 -1.48
C PRO A 145 -18.05 22.90 -1.41
N ALA A 146 -18.79 23.37 -2.42
CA ALA A 146 -20.24 23.32 -2.44
C ALA A 146 -20.76 21.88 -2.56
N GLU A 147 -20.20 21.10 -3.49
CA GLU A 147 -20.47 19.66 -3.65
C GLU A 147 -20.15 18.89 -2.36
N LEU A 148 -19.00 19.16 -1.75
CA LEU A 148 -18.59 18.51 -0.50
C LEU A 148 -19.54 18.85 0.66
N ARG A 149 -20.00 20.10 0.78
CA ARG A 149 -21.02 20.49 1.77
C ARG A 149 -22.36 19.82 1.52
N ALA A 150 -22.80 19.77 0.26
CA ALA A 150 -24.05 19.11 -0.12
C ALA A 150 -24.02 17.62 0.26
N PHE A 151 -22.91 16.93 -0.02
CA PHE A 151 -22.71 15.54 0.38
C PHE A 151 -22.79 15.33 1.90
N VAL A 152 -22.12 16.19 2.70
CA VAL A 152 -22.19 16.11 4.17
C VAL A 152 -23.62 16.33 4.67
N ALA A 153 -24.36 17.27 4.06
CA ALA A 153 -25.76 17.53 4.40
C ALA A 153 -26.67 16.34 4.05
N GLU A 154 -26.49 15.73 2.88
CA GLU A 154 -27.27 14.57 2.42
C GLU A 154 -27.09 13.36 3.34
N HIS A 155 -25.85 13.07 3.76
CA HIS A 155 -25.55 11.85 4.52
C HIS A 155 -25.51 12.04 6.04
N ALA A 156 -25.76 13.26 6.54
CA ALA A 156 -25.75 13.68 7.94
C ALA A 156 -24.41 13.55 8.68
N GLU A 157 -23.59 12.56 8.37
CA GLU A 157 -22.26 12.34 8.91
C GLU A 157 -21.32 11.75 7.85
N ALA A 158 -20.14 12.33 7.73
CA ALA A 158 -19.15 11.94 6.73
C ALA A 158 -17.72 11.97 7.29
N VAL A 159 -16.83 11.30 6.58
CA VAL A 159 -15.39 11.38 6.72
C VAL A 159 -14.83 12.16 5.53
N LEU A 160 -14.11 13.24 5.81
CA LEU A 160 -13.36 14.01 4.82
C LEU A 160 -11.88 13.63 4.91
N LYS A 161 -11.23 13.31 3.78
CA LYS A 161 -9.83 12.89 3.73
C LYS A 161 -9.12 13.35 2.46
N PRO A 162 -7.80 13.65 2.49
CA PRO A 162 -7.02 13.94 1.29
C PRO A 162 -6.81 12.70 0.43
N LEU A 163 -6.45 12.87 -0.83
CA LEU A 163 -6.13 11.76 -1.74
C LEU A 163 -4.78 11.09 -1.44
N ASP A 164 -3.78 11.89 -1.12
CA ASP A 164 -2.35 11.55 -1.02
C ASP A 164 -1.87 11.22 0.41
N GLY A 165 -2.72 11.41 1.42
CA GLY A 165 -2.39 11.10 2.82
C GLY A 165 -2.42 9.60 3.15
N MET A 166 -1.48 9.16 3.99
CA MET A 166 -1.45 7.83 4.62
C MET A 166 -1.56 7.93 6.15
N GLY A 167 -1.88 6.81 6.81
CA GLY A 167 -1.79 6.68 8.27
C GLY A 167 -2.71 7.62 9.08
N GLY A 168 -3.80 8.08 8.47
CA GLY A 168 -4.82 8.88 9.17
C GLY A 168 -4.57 10.38 9.22
N ARG A 169 -3.51 10.91 8.57
CA ARG A 169 -3.27 12.35 8.49
C ARG A 169 -4.30 13.04 7.60
N GLY A 170 -4.84 14.17 8.08
CA GLY A 170 -5.86 14.94 7.34
C GLY A 170 -7.23 14.26 7.28
N ILE A 171 -7.53 13.28 8.14
CA ILE A 171 -8.86 12.66 8.20
C ILE A 171 -9.73 13.38 9.23
N PHE A 172 -10.85 13.94 8.77
CA PHE A 172 -11.83 14.61 9.61
C PHE A 172 -13.14 13.83 9.61
N ARG A 173 -13.72 13.63 10.80
CA ARG A 173 -15.13 13.22 10.93
C ARG A 173 -15.96 14.48 11.10
N VAL A 174 -17.01 14.62 10.30
CA VAL A 174 -17.84 15.83 10.27
C VAL A 174 -19.32 15.47 10.24
N LYS A 175 -20.14 16.27 10.94
CA LYS A 175 -21.61 16.17 10.91
C LYS A 175 -22.21 17.31 10.10
N ALA A 176 -23.41 17.13 9.59
CA ALA A 176 -24.17 18.21 8.98
C ALA A 176 -24.36 19.36 10.00
N GLY A 177 -24.02 20.58 9.57
CA GLY A 177 -24.06 21.77 10.43
C GLY A 177 -22.86 21.96 11.35
N ASP A 178 -21.78 21.18 11.21
CA ASP A 178 -20.56 21.38 11.99
C ASP A 178 -19.97 22.79 11.73
N PRO A 179 -19.75 23.62 12.76
CA PRO A 179 -19.25 24.98 12.60
C PRO A 179 -17.84 25.03 11.99
N ASN A 180 -17.08 23.93 12.05
CA ASN A 180 -15.71 23.85 11.55
C ASN A 180 -15.61 23.25 10.13
N LEU A 181 -16.73 22.86 9.51
CA LEU A 181 -16.72 22.23 8.18
C LEU A 181 -15.95 23.05 7.14
N ASN A 182 -16.13 24.39 7.12
CA ASN A 182 -15.42 25.24 6.18
C ASN A 182 -13.89 25.21 6.40
N SER A 183 -13.44 25.27 7.65
CA SER A 183 -12.00 25.22 7.97
C SER A 183 -11.38 23.86 7.65
N MET A 184 -12.12 22.76 7.84
CA MET A 184 -11.70 21.42 7.40
C MET A 184 -11.55 21.38 5.87
N LEU A 185 -12.52 21.93 5.13
CA LEU A 185 -12.47 21.99 3.67
C LEU A 185 -11.34 22.88 3.15
N GLU A 186 -11.09 24.03 3.76
CA GLU A 186 -9.95 24.90 3.43
C GLU A 186 -8.62 24.17 3.64
N THR A 187 -8.49 23.43 4.75
CA THR A 187 -7.30 22.64 5.06
C THR A 187 -7.06 21.53 4.02
N LEU A 188 -8.14 20.83 3.62
CA LEU A 188 -8.05 19.70 2.68
C LEU A 188 -7.84 20.13 1.23
N LEU A 189 -8.55 21.17 0.80
CA LEU A 189 -8.52 21.63 -0.57
C LEU A 189 -7.31 22.52 -0.83
N GLY A 190 -6.84 23.26 0.18
CA GLY A 190 -5.81 24.27 0.01
C GLY A 190 -6.16 25.29 -1.08
N GLY A 191 -5.14 25.76 -1.79
CA GLY A 191 -5.28 26.75 -2.85
C GLY A 191 -5.26 28.21 -2.34
N ASP A 192 -5.28 29.15 -3.27
CA ASP A 192 -5.32 30.58 -2.97
C ASP A 192 -6.75 31.08 -2.66
N SER A 193 -6.87 32.36 -2.29
CA SER A 193 -8.16 33.01 -2.00
C SER A 193 -9.13 33.05 -3.18
N HIS A 194 -8.65 32.77 -4.40
CA HIS A 194 -9.45 32.71 -5.63
C HIS A 194 -9.78 31.26 -6.04
N GLY A 195 -9.37 30.28 -5.25
CA GLY A 195 -9.62 28.86 -5.49
C GLY A 195 -8.68 28.22 -6.52
N GLN A 196 -7.63 28.93 -6.97
CA GLN A 196 -6.59 28.31 -7.79
C GLN A 196 -5.74 27.38 -6.94
N GLY A 197 -5.33 26.24 -7.53
CA GLY A 197 -4.53 25.24 -6.84
C GLY A 197 -5.29 24.35 -5.86
N ARG A 198 -6.63 24.42 -5.83
CA ARG A 198 -7.45 23.50 -5.02
C ARG A 198 -7.21 22.05 -5.41
N GLN A 199 -6.87 21.25 -4.42
CA GLN A 199 -6.72 19.80 -4.51
C GLN A 199 -8.09 19.11 -4.43
N PHE A 200 -8.15 17.86 -4.88
CA PHE A 200 -9.31 17.02 -4.64
C PHE A 200 -9.33 16.49 -3.20
N ALA A 201 -10.51 16.44 -2.62
CA ALA A 201 -10.78 15.77 -1.35
C ALA A 201 -11.79 14.64 -1.55
N VAL A 202 -11.71 13.64 -0.67
CA VAL A 202 -12.71 12.56 -0.58
C VAL A 202 -13.68 12.91 0.53
N ALA A 203 -14.97 12.84 0.25
CA ALA A 203 -16.03 12.79 1.25
C ALA A 203 -16.69 11.41 1.18
N GLN A 204 -16.72 10.68 2.29
CA GLN A 204 -17.30 9.35 2.37
C GLN A 204 -18.31 9.30 3.50
N LYS A 205 -19.48 8.70 3.30
CA LYS A 205 -20.47 8.51 4.36
C LYS A 205 -19.81 7.82 5.56
N PHE A 206 -20.03 8.33 6.76
CA PHE A 206 -19.44 7.74 7.96
C PHE A 206 -19.99 6.33 8.21
N ILE A 207 -19.09 5.41 8.59
CA ILE A 207 -19.40 3.99 8.83
C ILE A 207 -19.21 3.72 10.33
N PRO A 208 -20.29 3.63 11.14
CA PRO A 208 -20.21 3.47 12.60
C PRO A 208 -19.46 2.21 13.04
N GLN A 209 -19.41 1.17 12.20
CA GLN A 209 -18.71 -0.09 12.44
C GLN A 209 -17.19 0.08 12.62
N ILE A 210 -16.62 1.27 12.39
CA ILE A 210 -15.22 1.57 12.73
C ILE A 210 -14.88 1.31 14.20
N SER A 211 -15.87 1.33 15.10
CA SER A 211 -15.67 0.92 16.50
C SER A 211 -15.25 -0.54 16.67
N ALA A 212 -15.60 -1.41 15.71
CA ALA A 212 -15.15 -2.80 15.65
C ALA A 212 -13.78 -2.96 14.94
N GLY A 213 -13.23 -1.86 14.45
CA GLY A 213 -11.93 -1.80 13.79
C GLY A 213 -12.00 -1.68 12.27
N ASP A 214 -10.94 -1.10 11.73
CA ASP A 214 -10.68 -1.05 10.30
C ASP A 214 -9.86 -2.28 9.91
N LYS A 215 -10.47 -3.22 9.18
CA LYS A 215 -9.83 -4.51 8.82
C LYS A 215 -8.88 -4.32 7.65
N ARG A 216 -7.62 -4.70 7.84
CA ARG A 216 -6.65 -4.91 6.76
C ARG A 216 -6.79 -6.31 6.21
N VAL A 217 -7.34 -6.46 5.01
CA VAL A 217 -7.42 -7.71 4.25
C VAL A 217 -6.27 -7.74 3.25
N LEU A 218 -5.34 -8.69 3.37
CA LEU A 218 -4.23 -8.82 2.42
C LEU A 218 -4.62 -9.73 1.26
N LEU A 219 -4.25 -9.34 0.04
CA LEU A 219 -4.37 -10.16 -1.15
C LEU A 219 -2.99 -10.42 -1.74
N VAL A 220 -2.74 -11.68 -2.08
CA VAL A 220 -1.54 -12.15 -2.77
C VAL A 220 -1.95 -12.71 -4.11
N ASP A 221 -1.45 -12.12 -5.19
CA ASP A 221 -1.77 -12.46 -6.58
C ASP A 221 -3.29 -12.53 -6.82
N GLY A 222 -4.03 -11.59 -6.21
CA GLY A 222 -5.50 -11.50 -6.25
C GLY A 222 -6.28 -12.46 -5.35
N GLU A 223 -5.63 -13.37 -4.61
CA GLU A 223 -6.29 -14.25 -3.64
C GLU A 223 -6.20 -13.66 -2.23
N PRO A 224 -7.29 -13.66 -1.43
CA PRO A 224 -7.25 -13.16 -0.07
C PRO A 224 -6.54 -14.12 0.89
N VAL A 225 -5.70 -13.56 1.77
CA VAL A 225 -5.22 -14.24 2.97
C VAL A 225 -6.44 -14.59 3.85
N PRO A 226 -6.55 -15.80 4.44
CA PRO A 226 -7.77 -16.23 5.15
C PRO A 226 -8.16 -15.42 6.39
N TYR A 227 -7.31 -14.49 6.83
CA TYR A 227 -7.47 -13.65 7.99
C TYR A 227 -7.21 -12.18 7.63
N ALA A 228 -7.88 -11.27 8.35
CA ALA A 228 -7.62 -9.84 8.33
C ALA A 228 -7.07 -9.39 9.68
N LEU A 229 -6.38 -8.25 9.69
CA LEU A 229 -6.02 -7.57 10.94
C LEU A 229 -7.02 -6.44 11.18
N ALA A 230 -7.94 -6.62 12.14
CA ALA A 230 -8.81 -5.56 12.62
C ALA A 230 -7.99 -4.56 13.42
N ARG A 231 -7.94 -3.30 12.97
CA ARG A 231 -7.20 -2.23 13.63
C ARG A 231 -8.18 -1.36 14.39
N ILE A 232 -8.30 -1.64 15.69
CA ILE A 232 -9.34 -1.11 16.57
C ILE A 232 -8.88 0.23 17.16
N PRO A 233 -9.65 1.33 16.99
CA PRO A 233 -9.33 2.61 17.61
C PRO A 233 -9.21 2.50 19.14
N GLN A 234 -8.39 3.34 19.76
CA GLN A 234 -8.16 3.33 21.21
C GLN A 234 -8.44 4.71 21.81
N GLY A 235 -9.03 4.74 23.01
CA GLY A 235 -9.31 5.98 23.73
C GLY A 235 -10.36 6.86 23.03
N SER A 236 -10.08 8.15 22.89
CA SER A 236 -10.94 9.13 22.20
C SER A 236 -10.65 9.27 20.70
N GLU A 237 -9.71 8.49 20.17
CA GLU A 237 -9.35 8.49 18.75
C GLU A 237 -10.34 7.64 17.95
N PHE A 238 -10.83 8.16 16.82
CA PHE A 238 -11.77 7.41 15.96
C PHE A 238 -11.06 6.66 14.84
N ARG A 239 -9.79 6.98 14.56
CA ARG A 239 -8.97 6.32 13.54
C ARG A 239 -8.45 4.98 14.05
N GLY A 240 -8.60 3.94 13.23
CA GLY A 240 -8.16 2.59 13.58
C GLY A 240 -6.68 2.31 13.31
N ASN A 241 -6.00 3.10 12.47
CA ASN A 241 -4.67 2.76 11.96
C ASN A 241 -3.64 2.49 13.08
N LEU A 242 -2.80 1.46 12.91
CA LEU A 242 -1.70 1.15 13.86
C LEU A 242 -0.73 2.31 14.05
N ALA A 243 -0.50 3.11 13.00
CA ALA A 243 0.33 4.31 13.05
C ALA A 243 -0.23 5.40 13.99
N ALA A 244 -1.55 5.39 14.22
CA ALA A 244 -2.24 6.29 15.15
C ALA A 244 -2.45 5.66 16.54
N GLY A 245 -1.84 4.50 16.83
CA GLY A 245 -1.93 3.83 18.14
C GLY A 245 -3.06 2.81 18.26
N GLY A 246 -3.73 2.43 17.16
CA GLY A 246 -4.74 1.38 17.16
C GLY A 246 -4.19 0.01 17.62
N ARG A 247 -5.06 -0.82 18.20
CA ARG A 247 -4.74 -2.21 18.56
C ARG A 247 -5.05 -3.13 17.37
N GLY A 248 -4.06 -3.91 16.93
CA GLY A 248 -4.24 -4.92 15.89
C GLY A 248 -4.72 -6.25 16.49
N GLU A 249 -5.84 -6.77 15.99
CA GLU A 249 -6.40 -8.07 16.37
C GLU A 249 -6.70 -8.88 15.11
N GLY A 250 -6.13 -10.08 15.02
CA GLY A 250 -6.34 -10.99 13.90
C GLY A 250 -7.75 -11.58 13.95
N VAL A 251 -8.46 -11.53 12.83
CA VAL A 251 -9.82 -12.07 12.70
C VAL A 251 -9.96 -12.91 11.41
N PRO A 252 -10.71 -14.01 11.41
CA PRO A 252 -11.05 -14.70 10.16
C PRO A 252 -11.81 -13.78 9.21
N LEU A 253 -11.60 -13.93 7.90
CA LEU A 253 -12.41 -13.19 6.91
C LEU A 253 -13.88 -13.60 6.99
N SER A 254 -14.76 -12.61 7.05
CA SER A 254 -16.21 -12.81 6.92
C SER A 254 -16.60 -13.16 5.48
N ASP A 255 -17.84 -13.59 5.27
CA ASP A 255 -18.37 -13.82 3.91
C ASP A 255 -18.35 -12.53 3.08
N ARG A 256 -18.58 -11.38 3.72
CA ARG A 256 -18.51 -10.08 3.07
C ARG A 256 -17.08 -9.71 2.68
N ASP A 257 -16.10 -9.99 3.54
CA ASP A 257 -14.69 -9.74 3.22
C ASP A 257 -14.23 -10.58 2.01
N ARG A 258 -14.63 -11.86 2.00
CA ARG A 258 -14.36 -12.77 0.88
C ARG A 258 -15.03 -12.31 -0.41
N TRP A 259 -16.28 -11.85 -0.31
CA TRP A 259 -17.00 -11.31 -1.46
C TRP A 259 -16.32 -10.05 -2.01
N ILE A 260 -15.94 -9.08 -1.16
CA ILE A 260 -15.19 -7.89 -1.58
C ILE A 260 -13.88 -8.29 -2.28
N ALA A 261 -13.13 -9.23 -1.68
CA ALA A 261 -11.89 -9.72 -2.27
C ALA A 261 -12.12 -10.41 -3.63
N ALA A 262 -13.21 -11.15 -3.80
CA ALA A 262 -13.55 -11.83 -5.05
C ALA A 262 -13.93 -10.84 -6.17
N GLU A 263 -14.59 -9.73 -5.84
CA GLU A 263 -14.91 -8.67 -6.81
C GLU A 263 -13.65 -7.95 -7.30
N ILE A 264 -12.67 -7.75 -6.41
CA ILE A 264 -11.47 -6.93 -6.67
C ILE A 264 -10.31 -7.76 -7.23
N GLY A 265 -10.12 -8.98 -6.74
CA GLY A 265 -9.00 -9.87 -7.05
C GLY A 265 -8.69 -10.04 -8.55
N PRO A 266 -9.69 -10.28 -9.43
CA PRO A 266 -9.48 -10.38 -10.87
C PRO A 266 -8.88 -9.10 -11.50
N GLU A 267 -9.30 -7.91 -11.03
CA GLU A 267 -8.76 -6.64 -11.50
C GLU A 267 -7.29 -6.48 -11.07
N LEU A 268 -6.97 -6.81 -9.82
CA LEU A 268 -5.60 -6.72 -9.29
C LEU A 268 -4.65 -7.58 -10.10
N ARG A 269 -5.05 -8.83 -10.41
CA ARG A 269 -4.29 -9.73 -11.29
C ARG A 269 -4.06 -9.14 -12.66
N ARG A 270 -5.13 -8.64 -13.30
CA ARG A 270 -5.04 -8.07 -14.65
C ARG A 270 -4.05 -6.90 -14.71
N ARG A 271 -3.92 -6.16 -13.60
CA ARG A 271 -3.02 -5.02 -13.45
C ARG A 271 -1.63 -5.37 -12.91
N GLY A 272 -1.34 -6.63 -12.59
CA GLY A 272 -0.05 -6.98 -11.97
C GLY A 272 0.14 -6.39 -10.56
N LEU A 273 -0.96 -6.10 -9.85
CA LEU A 273 -0.96 -5.72 -8.45
C LEU A 273 -0.95 -6.99 -7.59
N ARG A 274 0.25 -7.53 -7.36
CA ARG A 274 0.45 -8.86 -6.74
C ARG A 274 0.40 -8.85 -5.22
N PHE A 275 0.70 -7.75 -4.57
CA PHE A 275 0.60 -7.65 -3.11
C PHE A 275 -0.16 -6.38 -2.73
N VAL A 276 -1.38 -6.56 -2.23
CA VAL A 276 -2.35 -5.49 -2.01
C VAL A 276 -2.98 -5.62 -0.63
N GLY A 277 -3.27 -4.49 0.02
CA GLY A 277 -4.04 -4.45 1.26
C GLY A 277 -5.35 -3.69 1.06
N LEU A 278 -6.49 -4.35 1.27
CA LEU A 278 -7.78 -3.68 1.32
C LEU A 278 -8.03 -3.20 2.75
N ASP A 279 -8.58 -2.00 2.88
CA ASP A 279 -9.13 -1.54 4.13
C ASP A 279 -10.66 -1.66 4.06
N VAL A 280 -11.24 -2.33 5.06
CA VAL A 280 -12.66 -2.67 5.12
C VAL A 280 -13.20 -2.31 6.51
N ILE A 281 -14.19 -1.41 6.54
CA ILE A 281 -14.91 -1.05 7.75
C ILE A 281 -16.32 -1.62 7.67
N GLY A 282 -16.68 -2.48 8.62
CA GLY A 282 -17.91 -3.25 8.57
C GLY A 282 -17.97 -4.08 7.29
N ASP A 283 -18.91 -3.72 6.41
CA ASP A 283 -19.20 -4.40 5.14
C ASP A 283 -18.74 -3.62 3.89
N TYR A 284 -17.97 -2.54 4.10
CA TYR A 284 -17.62 -1.59 3.06
C TYR A 284 -16.11 -1.45 2.90
N LEU A 285 -15.65 -1.54 1.65
CA LEU A 285 -14.32 -1.14 1.20
C LEU A 285 -14.16 0.38 1.37
N THR A 286 -13.02 0.79 1.93
CA THR A 286 -12.70 2.22 2.15
C THR A 286 -11.48 2.69 1.38
N GLU A 287 -10.52 1.79 1.10
CA GLU A 287 -9.33 2.05 0.28
C GLU A 287 -8.68 0.73 -0.23
N ILE A 288 -7.88 0.83 -1.29
CA ILE A 288 -7.08 -0.27 -1.86
C ILE A 288 -5.60 0.14 -1.82
N ASN A 289 -4.86 -0.31 -0.81
CA ASN A 289 -3.43 0.00 -0.65
C ASN A 289 -2.57 -0.86 -1.60
N VAL A 290 -1.96 -0.23 -2.59
CA VAL A 290 -1.16 -0.90 -3.63
C VAL A 290 0.34 -0.63 -3.53
N THR A 291 0.75 0.33 -2.70
CA THR A 291 2.14 0.78 -2.59
C THR A 291 2.94 -0.11 -1.64
N SER A 292 2.83 0.14 -0.33
CA SER A 292 3.54 -0.56 0.73
C SER A 292 2.57 -1.09 1.80
N PRO A 293 1.56 -1.92 1.47
CA PRO A 293 0.65 -2.46 2.48
C PRO A 293 1.40 -3.28 3.53
N THR A 294 0.94 -3.18 4.78
CA THR A 294 1.57 -3.79 5.97
C THR A 294 0.62 -4.80 6.64
N CYS A 295 0.95 -5.26 7.86
CA CYS A 295 0.22 -6.22 8.70
C CYS A 295 0.56 -7.70 8.50
N VAL A 296 1.60 -8.03 7.72
CA VAL A 296 2.06 -9.42 7.55
C VAL A 296 2.57 -10.00 8.86
N ARG A 297 3.45 -9.28 9.57
CA ARG A 297 4.10 -9.77 10.80
C ARG A 297 3.08 -10.10 11.89
N GLU A 298 2.09 -9.24 12.08
CA GLU A 298 1.04 -9.43 13.07
C GLU A 298 0.16 -10.64 12.75
N LEU A 299 -0.19 -10.85 11.48
CA LEU A 299 -1.01 -12.00 11.05
C LEU A 299 -0.23 -13.31 11.11
N ASP A 300 1.01 -13.31 10.62
CA ASP A 300 1.92 -14.47 10.70
C ASP A 300 2.11 -14.90 12.16
N ALA A 301 2.33 -13.95 13.08
CA ALA A 301 2.52 -14.24 14.50
C ALA A 301 1.25 -14.79 15.18
N GLN A 302 0.07 -14.30 14.83
CA GLN A 302 -1.19 -14.71 15.46
C GLN A 302 -1.72 -16.05 14.93
N PHE A 303 -1.45 -16.37 13.67
CA PHE A 303 -2.04 -17.54 13.00
C PHE A 303 -1.01 -18.55 12.48
N GLY A 304 0.28 -18.34 12.71
CA GLY A 304 1.34 -19.22 12.23
C GLY A 304 1.43 -19.28 10.70
N LEU A 305 1.13 -18.16 10.04
CA LEU A 305 1.14 -18.05 8.58
C LEU A 305 2.56 -17.74 8.06
N ASN A 306 2.71 -17.84 6.74
CA ASN A 306 3.86 -17.29 6.01
C ASN A 306 3.36 -16.58 4.75
N ILE A 307 2.76 -15.40 4.93
CA ILE A 307 2.17 -14.63 3.81
C ILE A 307 3.24 -14.21 2.80
N ALA A 308 4.44 -13.86 3.28
CA ALA A 308 5.59 -13.60 2.41
C ALA A 308 5.94 -14.83 1.54
N GLY A 309 5.84 -16.03 2.09
CA GLY A 309 6.03 -17.27 1.36
C GLY A 309 5.04 -17.43 0.22
N THR A 310 3.75 -17.16 0.47
CA THR A 310 2.73 -17.19 -0.60
C THR A 310 3.04 -16.18 -1.72
N LEU A 311 3.58 -15.01 -1.39
CA LEU A 311 4.01 -14.03 -2.39
C LEU A 311 5.18 -14.57 -3.22
N PHE A 312 6.18 -15.18 -2.57
CA PHE A 312 7.33 -15.75 -3.28
C PHE A 312 6.97 -16.95 -4.14
N ASP A 313 6.03 -17.80 -3.71
CA ASP A 313 5.49 -18.88 -4.55
C ASP A 313 4.92 -18.31 -5.87
N ALA A 314 4.22 -17.18 -5.79
CA ALA A 314 3.67 -16.50 -6.94
C ALA A 314 4.78 -15.86 -7.82
N ILE A 315 5.78 -15.23 -7.23
CA ILE A 315 6.98 -14.66 -7.91
C ILE A 315 7.69 -15.75 -8.70
N GLU A 316 8.08 -16.84 -8.03
CA GLU A 316 8.86 -17.92 -8.63
C GLU A 316 8.13 -18.63 -9.77
N ARG A 317 6.80 -18.81 -9.66
CA ARG A 317 5.98 -19.38 -10.75
C ARG A 317 6.08 -18.55 -12.03
N THR A 318 6.02 -17.22 -11.93
CA THR A 318 6.12 -16.35 -13.12
C THR A 318 7.52 -16.40 -13.73
N SER A 319 8.57 -16.44 -12.90
CA SER A 319 9.95 -16.54 -13.38
C SER A 319 10.22 -17.85 -14.11
N GLN A 320 9.57 -18.95 -13.73
CA GLN A 320 9.70 -20.24 -14.43
C GLN A 320 9.01 -20.25 -15.81
N GLU A 321 7.90 -19.52 -15.95
CA GLU A 321 7.16 -19.40 -17.22
C GLU A 321 7.85 -18.48 -18.23
N ALA A 322 8.67 -17.52 -17.76
CA ALA A 322 9.37 -16.55 -18.59
C ALA A 322 10.66 -17.08 -19.25
N VAL A 323 11.19 -18.23 -18.83
CA VAL A 323 12.34 -18.88 -19.47
C VAL A 323 11.87 -19.62 -20.72
N PRO A 324 12.22 -19.21 -21.96
CA PRO A 324 11.91 -19.99 -23.14
C PRO A 324 12.64 -21.34 -23.06
N LYS A 325 11.93 -22.44 -23.31
CA LYS A 325 12.56 -23.74 -23.60
C LYS A 325 13.36 -23.68 -24.89
#